data_AF-A0A920B420-F1
#
_entry.id   AF-A0A920B420-F1
#
_cell.length_a   1.000
_cell.length_b   1.000
_cell.length_c   1.000
_cell.angle_alpha   90.00
_cell.angle_beta   90.00
_cell.angle_gamma   90.00
#
_symmetry.space_group_name_H-M   'P 1'
#
loop_
_entity.id
_entity.type
_entity.pdbx_description
1 polymer ?
#
loop_
_entity_poly.entity_id
_entity_poly.type
_entity_poly.pdbx_seq_one_letter_code
_entity_poly.pdbx_strand_id
1 'polypeptide(L)'
;MILFVKFLIPLFFLSPFFIFSEEILNCNTNSNIGLNFLGKDYEKILDYLHLKKFKIKLSRNRSDIILQEKNKLKKNHSPKTSHFFEIVIIKSSGYPIPMHCSWVHDLRNSKIEDNDFNCIGIPENDKVLSLDFNGNFMYSSKFEEFAKNGRNNKTLHSLIGKCK
;
A
#
# COMPACT_ATOMS: atom_id res chain seq x y z
N MET A 1 -12.90 21.36 -53.79
CA MET A 1 -11.77 20.51 -53.41
C MET A 1 -10.99 21.21 -52.29
N ILE A 2 -11.17 20.70 -51.08
CA ILE A 2 -10.18 20.63 -49.98
C ILE A 2 -9.40 21.92 -49.68
N LEU A 3 -9.89 22.73 -48.74
CA LEU A 3 -9.05 23.49 -47.81
C LEU A 3 -9.95 23.88 -46.64
N PHE A 4 -9.47 23.80 -45.40
CA PHE A 4 -10.19 23.99 -44.10
C PHE A 4 -10.55 22.75 -43.27
N VAL A 5 -9.90 21.61 -43.50
CA VAL A 5 -9.85 20.53 -42.48
C VAL A 5 -8.39 20.25 -42.11
N LYS A 6 -7.67 21.22 -41.51
CA LYS A 6 -6.29 20.99 -41.02
C LYS A 6 -5.88 21.74 -39.75
N PHE A 7 -6.83 22.18 -38.91
CA PHE A 7 -6.49 22.70 -37.57
C PHE A 7 -7.44 22.16 -36.50
N LEU A 8 -7.40 20.85 -36.33
CA LEU A 8 -7.87 20.14 -35.14
C LEU A 8 -6.83 19.08 -34.80
N ILE A 9 -5.58 19.55 -34.59
CA ILE A 9 -4.62 18.77 -33.81
C ILE A 9 -5.04 19.04 -32.37
N PRO A 10 -5.58 18.06 -31.63
CA PRO A 10 -5.94 18.30 -30.25
C PRO A 10 -4.61 18.56 -29.51
N LEU A 11 -4.49 19.75 -28.90
CA LEU A 11 -3.42 20.13 -27.98
C LEU A 11 -3.35 19.24 -26.71
N PHE A 12 -4.07 18.12 -26.69
CA PHE A 12 -4.14 17.15 -25.60
C PHE A 12 -2.87 16.31 -25.42
N PHE A 13 -1.89 16.38 -26.34
CA PHE A 13 -0.66 15.59 -26.26
C PHE A 13 0.53 16.28 -25.58
N LEU A 14 0.37 17.49 -25.01
CA LEU A 14 1.45 18.18 -24.29
C LEU A 14 1.36 18.07 -22.76
N SER A 15 0.48 17.20 -22.25
CA SER A 15 0.58 16.76 -20.86
C SER A 15 1.62 15.64 -20.78
N PRO A 16 2.66 15.74 -19.93
CA PRO A 16 3.41 14.55 -19.55
C PRO A 16 2.43 13.71 -18.74
N PHE A 17 1.71 12.83 -19.41
CA PHE A 17 0.97 11.76 -18.75
C PHE A 17 2.01 10.97 -17.97
N PHE A 18 2.12 11.26 -16.68
CA PHE A 18 2.82 10.39 -15.76
C PHE A 18 2.00 9.10 -15.76
N ILE A 19 2.44 8.12 -16.55
CA ILE A 19 1.96 6.74 -16.49
C ILE A 19 2.40 6.25 -15.12
N PHE A 20 1.54 6.37 -14.11
CA PHE A 20 1.78 5.73 -12.83
C PHE A 20 1.46 4.26 -13.02
N SER A 21 2.46 3.40 -12.93
CA SER A 21 2.24 1.96 -12.95
C SER A 21 1.65 1.56 -11.60
N GLU A 22 0.41 1.10 -11.61
CA GLU A 22 -0.12 0.35 -10.48
C GLU A 22 0.70 -0.94 -10.32
N GLU A 23 0.98 -1.32 -9.08
CA GLU A 23 1.72 -2.55 -8.75
C GLU A 23 0.83 -3.43 -7.88
N ILE A 24 0.74 -4.72 -8.20
CA ILE A 24 -0.04 -5.70 -7.44
C ILE A 24 0.93 -6.73 -6.88
N LEU A 25 0.94 -6.85 -5.56
CA LEU A 25 1.75 -7.80 -4.82
C LEU A 25 0.87 -8.91 -4.27
N ASN A 26 1.35 -10.15 -4.35
CA ASN A 26 0.71 -11.30 -3.72
C ASN A 26 1.33 -11.52 -2.34
N CYS A 27 0.50 -11.49 -1.31
CA CYS A 27 0.90 -11.53 0.09
C CYS A 27 0.52 -12.85 0.75
N ASN A 28 1.40 -13.35 1.60
CA ASN A 28 1.17 -14.50 2.45
C ASN A 28 1.51 -14.17 3.90
N THR A 29 0.57 -14.44 4.80
CA THR A 29 0.77 -14.33 6.25
C THR A 29 1.54 -15.55 6.74
N ASN A 30 2.70 -15.30 7.36
CA ASN A 30 3.62 -16.32 7.85
C ASN A 30 3.54 -16.49 9.37
N SER A 31 3.27 -15.41 10.09
CA SER A 31 3.17 -15.41 11.56
C SER A 31 2.18 -14.36 12.03
N ASN A 32 1.91 -14.36 13.34
CA ASN A 32 0.99 -13.43 13.95
C ASN A 32 1.44 -13.06 15.37
N ILE A 33 0.94 -11.93 15.86
CA ILE A 33 1.10 -11.48 17.24
C ILE A 33 -0.29 -11.23 17.80
N GLY A 34 -0.60 -11.88 18.92
CA GLY A 34 -1.81 -11.62 19.68
C GLY A 34 -3.08 -12.30 19.16
N LEU A 35 -3.08 -13.02 18.02
CA LEU A 35 -4.29 -13.74 17.57
C LEU A 35 -4.76 -14.80 18.58
N ASN A 36 -3.86 -15.30 19.42
CA ASN A 36 -4.19 -16.21 20.52
C ASN A 36 -5.24 -15.64 21.50
N PHE A 37 -5.35 -14.30 21.60
CA PHE A 37 -6.39 -13.63 22.39
C PHE A 37 -7.77 -13.61 21.72
N LEU A 38 -7.82 -13.86 20.40
CA LEU A 38 -9.05 -14.01 19.62
C LEU A 38 -9.51 -15.47 19.59
N GLY A 39 -8.56 -16.42 19.52
CA GLY A 39 -8.82 -17.84 19.55
C GLY A 39 -7.55 -18.66 19.43
N LYS A 40 -7.64 -19.97 19.71
CA LYS A 40 -6.49 -20.88 19.68
C LYS A 40 -6.19 -21.42 18.28
N ASP A 41 -7.19 -21.45 17.40
CA ASP A 41 -7.07 -21.96 16.03
C ASP A 41 -6.80 -20.81 15.06
N TYR A 42 -5.52 -20.53 14.86
CA TYR A 42 -5.05 -19.40 14.06
C TYR A 42 -5.33 -19.58 12.56
N GLU A 43 -5.29 -20.80 12.03
CA GLU A 43 -5.61 -21.04 10.61
C GLU A 43 -7.08 -20.75 10.35
N LYS A 44 -7.97 -21.17 11.25
CA LYS A 44 -9.40 -20.84 11.16
C LYS A 44 -9.67 -19.34 11.27
N ILE A 45 -8.93 -18.62 12.11
CA ILE A 45 -9.01 -17.15 12.20
C ILE A 45 -8.59 -16.52 10.86
N LEU A 46 -7.44 -16.92 10.30
CA LEU A 46 -6.93 -16.36 9.07
C LEU A 46 -7.81 -16.66 7.84
N ASP A 47 -8.44 -17.84 7.84
CA ASP A 47 -9.41 -18.25 6.82
C ASP A 47 -10.68 -17.39 6.90
N TYR A 48 -11.25 -17.21 8.10
CA TYR A 48 -12.40 -16.33 8.33
C TYR A 48 -12.13 -14.88 7.92
N LEU A 49 -10.94 -14.36 8.26
CA LEU A 49 -10.54 -13.00 7.91
C LEU A 49 -10.18 -12.84 6.43
N HIS A 50 -9.98 -13.94 5.70
CA HIS A 50 -9.50 -13.96 4.32
C HIS A 50 -8.14 -13.26 4.14
N LEU A 51 -7.26 -13.42 5.14
CA LEU A 51 -5.95 -12.76 5.23
C LEU A 51 -4.77 -13.74 5.32
N LYS A 52 -4.99 -15.05 5.14
CA LYS A 52 -3.88 -16.00 4.97
C LYS A 52 -3.08 -15.70 3.70
N LYS A 53 -3.80 -15.58 2.58
CA LYS A 53 -3.28 -15.20 1.26
C LYS A 53 -4.16 -14.08 0.72
N PHE A 54 -3.58 -12.96 0.36
CA PHE A 54 -4.31 -11.78 -0.10
C PHE A 54 -3.44 -10.99 -1.08
N LYS A 55 -3.98 -9.94 -1.67
CA LYS A 55 -3.21 -9.06 -2.57
C LYS A 55 -3.11 -7.65 -1.99
N ILE A 56 -2.03 -6.97 -2.31
CA ILE A 56 -1.86 -5.55 -2.05
C ILE A 56 -1.74 -4.84 -3.39
N LYS A 57 -2.57 -3.83 -3.63
CA LYS A 57 -2.48 -2.96 -4.79
C LYS A 57 -1.90 -1.61 -4.36
N LEU A 58 -0.77 -1.24 -4.94
CA LEU A 58 -0.10 0.04 -4.74
C LEU A 58 -0.56 1.00 -5.85
N SER A 59 -1.03 2.20 -5.50
CA SER A 59 -1.35 3.21 -6.52
C SER A 59 -0.12 3.78 -7.20
N ARG A 60 1.07 3.60 -6.60
CA ARG A 60 2.37 3.99 -7.14
C ARG A 60 3.47 3.03 -6.69
N ASN A 61 4.29 2.55 -7.62
CA ASN A 61 5.51 1.80 -7.31
C ASN A 61 6.60 2.73 -6.73
N ARG A 62 7.39 2.23 -5.76
CA ARG A 62 8.59 2.92 -5.23
C ARG A 62 9.56 3.32 -6.34
N SER A 63 9.86 2.41 -7.26
CA SER A 63 10.79 2.60 -8.37
C SER A 63 10.41 3.79 -9.25
N ASP A 64 9.11 3.97 -9.51
CA ASP A 64 8.59 5.08 -10.29
C ASP A 64 8.76 6.42 -9.57
N ILE A 65 8.47 6.45 -8.26
CA ILE A 65 8.68 7.63 -7.42
C ILE A 65 10.16 8.03 -7.43
N ILE A 66 11.06 7.06 -7.27
CA ILE A 66 12.52 7.28 -7.28
C ILE A 66 12.97 7.85 -8.62
N LEU A 67 12.54 7.23 -9.72
CA LEU A 67 12.89 7.66 -11.06
C LEU A 67 12.38 9.09 -11.32
N GLN A 68 11.15 9.39 -10.93
CA GLN A 68 10.55 10.71 -11.06
C GLN A 68 11.36 11.77 -10.31
N GLU A 69 11.69 11.53 -9.05
CA GLU A 69 12.41 12.51 -8.24
C GLU A 69 13.89 12.65 -8.67
N LYS A 70 14.56 11.56 -9.08
CA LYS A 70 15.90 11.64 -9.70
C LYS A 70 15.91 12.52 -10.95
N ASN A 71 14.85 12.45 -11.77
CA ASN A 71 14.73 13.30 -12.95
C ASN A 71 14.46 14.77 -12.60
N LYS A 72 13.83 15.06 -11.46
CA LYS A 72 13.65 16.45 -10.97
C LYS A 72 14.93 17.03 -10.38
N LEU A 73 15.75 16.22 -9.71
CA LEU A 73 17.06 16.65 -9.19
C LEU A 73 17.96 17.19 -10.31
N LYS A 74 17.95 16.56 -11.49
CA LYS A 74 18.66 17.04 -12.69
C LYS A 74 18.23 18.45 -13.14
N LYS A 75 17.09 18.96 -12.68
CA LYS A 75 16.54 20.28 -13.01
C LYS A 75 16.73 21.30 -11.86
N ASN A 76 17.69 21.09 -10.97
CA ASN A 76 17.94 21.92 -9.77
C ASN A 76 16.73 22.06 -8.83
N HIS A 77 15.90 21.01 -8.74
CA HIS A 77 14.80 20.96 -7.79
C HIS A 77 15.24 20.37 -6.45
N SER A 78 14.75 20.92 -5.33
CA SER A 78 14.89 20.27 -4.03
C SER A 78 14.02 19.02 -3.99
N PRO A 79 14.56 17.83 -3.68
CA PRO A 79 13.77 16.60 -3.65
C PRO A 79 12.70 16.69 -2.56
N LYS A 80 11.52 16.14 -2.82
CA LYS A 80 10.54 15.94 -1.75
C LYS A 80 10.99 14.78 -0.89
N THR A 81 10.91 14.96 0.42
CA THR A 81 11.28 13.91 1.39
C THR A 81 10.10 13.08 1.84
N SER A 82 8.87 13.46 1.48
CA SER A 82 7.64 12.78 1.87
C SER A 82 6.69 12.65 0.69
N HIS A 83 6.19 11.44 0.49
CA HIS A 83 5.26 11.07 -0.55
C HIS A 83 4.02 10.43 0.07
N PHE A 84 2.84 10.86 -0.38
CA PHE A 84 1.56 10.29 0.01
C PHE A 84 0.94 9.55 -1.18
N PHE A 85 0.33 8.41 -0.90
CA PHE A 85 -0.32 7.56 -1.89
C PHE A 85 -1.29 6.59 -1.18
N GLU A 86 -1.97 5.77 -1.98
CA GLU A 86 -2.98 4.84 -1.50
C GLU A 86 -2.52 3.40 -1.75
N ILE A 87 -2.84 2.54 -0.79
CA ILE A 87 -2.71 1.11 -0.93
C ILE A 87 -4.08 0.48 -0.69
N VAL A 88 -4.41 -0.55 -1.45
CA VAL A 88 -5.62 -1.36 -1.21
C VAL A 88 -5.22 -2.78 -0.88
N ILE A 89 -5.58 -3.25 0.31
CA ILE A 89 -5.51 -4.67 0.68
C ILE A 89 -6.76 -5.34 0.10
N ILE A 90 -6.58 -6.33 -0.77
CA ILE A 90 -7.65 -7.10 -1.40
C ILE A 90 -7.67 -8.47 -0.72
N LYS A 91 -8.64 -8.69 0.17
CA LYS A 91 -8.87 -9.99 0.84
C LYS A 91 -9.10 -11.08 -0.21
N SER A 92 -8.86 -12.36 0.13
CA SER A 92 -9.16 -13.46 -0.80
C SER A 92 -10.65 -13.58 -1.14
N SER A 93 -11.53 -13.04 -0.29
CA SER A 93 -12.97 -12.88 -0.58
C SER A 93 -13.29 -11.84 -1.65
N GLY A 94 -12.30 -11.04 -2.08
CA GLY A 94 -12.47 -9.92 -3.01
C GLY A 94 -12.81 -8.58 -2.34
N TYR A 95 -13.02 -8.56 -1.02
CA TYR A 95 -13.33 -7.32 -0.29
C TYR A 95 -12.09 -6.40 -0.17
N PRO A 96 -12.16 -5.14 -0.64
CA PRO A 96 -11.06 -4.19 -0.57
C PRO A 96 -11.01 -3.46 0.78
N ILE A 97 -9.81 -3.23 1.31
CA ILE A 97 -9.54 -2.38 2.47
C ILE A 97 -8.61 -1.25 2.00
N PRO A 98 -9.12 -0.03 1.79
CA PRO A 98 -8.30 1.11 1.42
C PRO A 98 -7.46 1.61 2.60
N MET A 99 -6.23 1.99 2.32
CA MET A 99 -5.24 2.47 3.28
C MET A 99 -4.56 3.71 2.71
N HIS A 100 -4.39 4.73 3.55
CA HIS A 100 -3.62 5.93 3.20
C HIS A 100 -2.21 5.80 3.72
N CYS A 101 -1.24 5.96 2.83
CA CYS A 101 0.15 5.69 3.11
C CYS A 101 0.99 6.94 3.00
N SER A 102 1.99 7.01 3.87
CA SER A 102 3.10 7.94 3.77
C SER A 102 4.39 7.17 3.58
N TRP A 103 5.27 7.75 2.78
CA TRP A 103 6.63 7.26 2.62
C TRP A 103 7.59 8.44 2.73
N VAL A 104 8.41 8.39 3.76
CA VAL A 104 9.43 9.40 4.02
C VAL A 104 10.76 8.83 3.57
N HIS A 105 11.42 9.46 2.60
CA HIS A 105 12.75 9.07 2.14
C HIS A 105 13.52 10.31 1.66
N ASP A 106 14.83 10.37 1.91
CA ASP A 106 15.67 11.47 1.42
C ASP A 106 16.57 10.96 0.29
N LEU A 107 16.36 11.43 -0.94
CA LEU A 107 17.13 10.99 -2.11
C LEU A 107 18.59 11.43 -2.11
N ARG A 108 18.97 12.37 -1.24
CA ARG A 108 20.38 12.71 -1.02
C ARG A 108 21.10 11.58 -0.29
N ASN A 109 20.37 10.81 0.50
CA ASN A 109 20.85 9.61 1.16
C ASN A 109 20.39 8.41 0.30
N SER A 110 21.32 7.64 -0.25
CA SER A 110 21.01 6.48 -1.13
C SER A 110 20.29 5.31 -0.45
N LYS A 111 19.67 5.55 0.71
CA LYS A 111 19.07 4.62 1.66
C LYS A 111 17.57 4.46 1.41
N ILE A 112 17.21 4.16 0.17
CA ILE A 112 15.81 4.05 -0.22
C ILE A 112 15.13 2.81 0.39
N GLU A 113 15.91 1.77 0.62
CA GLU A 113 15.47 0.49 1.19
C GLU A 113 15.20 0.58 2.70
N ASP A 114 15.66 1.65 3.35
CA ASP A 114 15.63 1.81 4.80
C ASP A 114 14.25 2.25 5.34
N ASN A 115 13.33 2.71 4.46
CA ASN A 115 12.06 3.30 4.88
C ASN A 115 10.84 2.54 4.35
N ASP A 116 10.00 2.12 5.30
CA ASP A 116 8.75 1.43 5.04
C ASP A 116 7.66 2.36 4.49
N PHE A 117 6.70 1.77 3.80
CA PHE A 117 5.39 2.38 3.61
C PHE A 117 4.59 2.22 4.90
N ASN A 118 4.29 3.35 5.55
CA ASN A 118 3.47 3.37 6.76
C ASN A 118 2.07 3.87 6.41
N CYS A 119 1.09 3.02 6.66
CA CYS A 119 -0.28 3.22 6.20
C CYS A 119 -1.31 3.09 7.32
N ILE A 120 -2.37 3.88 7.22
CA ILE A 120 -3.49 3.89 8.16
C ILE A 120 -4.78 3.68 7.38
N GLY A 121 -5.68 2.84 7.88
CA GLY A 121 -6.97 2.54 7.24
C GLY A 121 -7.97 3.68 7.39
N ILE A 122 -8.83 3.84 6.38
CA ILE A 122 -10.05 4.67 6.46
C ILE A 122 -11.27 3.76 6.35
N PRO A 123 -12.33 3.96 7.15
CA PRO A 123 -12.54 4.99 8.18
C PRO A 123 -12.02 4.62 9.59
N GLU A 124 -11.53 3.40 9.77
CA GLU A 124 -11.08 2.88 11.06
C GLU A 124 -9.57 3.15 11.25
N ASN A 125 -9.23 4.20 12.01
CA ASN A 125 -7.86 4.57 12.39
C ASN A 125 -7.10 3.47 13.19
N ASP A 126 -7.76 2.35 13.48
CA ASP A 126 -7.20 1.20 14.18
C ASP A 126 -6.51 0.19 13.25
N LYS A 127 -6.67 0.34 11.92
CA LYS A 127 -5.97 -0.50 10.94
C LYS A 127 -4.66 0.16 10.54
N VAL A 128 -3.55 -0.54 10.74
CA VAL A 128 -2.22 -0.06 10.38
C VAL A 128 -1.53 -1.10 9.51
N LEU A 129 -0.83 -0.65 8.47
CA LEU A 129 0.03 -1.50 7.65
C LEU A 129 1.41 -0.86 7.56
N SER A 130 2.45 -1.62 7.89
CA SER A 130 3.81 -1.36 7.41
C SER A 130 4.15 -2.35 6.30
N LEU A 131 4.80 -1.88 5.24
CA LEU A 131 5.33 -2.70 4.15
C LEU A 131 6.74 -2.19 3.83
N ASP A 132 7.76 -3.04 3.97
CA ASP A 132 9.15 -2.67 3.68
C ASP A 132 9.49 -2.79 2.18
N PHE A 133 10.73 -2.45 1.80
CA PHE A 133 11.21 -2.56 0.41
C PHE A 133 11.29 -4.01 -0.09
N ASN A 134 11.56 -4.96 0.81
CA ASN A 134 11.70 -6.39 0.52
C ASN A 134 10.36 -7.14 0.49
N GLY A 135 9.25 -6.39 0.64
CA GLY A 135 7.90 -6.90 0.66
C GLY A 135 7.49 -7.52 1.99
N ASN A 136 8.28 -7.43 3.05
CA ASN A 136 7.83 -7.87 4.37
C ASN A 136 6.76 -6.89 4.88
N PHE A 137 5.67 -7.43 5.43
CA PHE A 137 4.58 -6.61 5.92
C PHE A 137 4.24 -6.92 7.37
N MET A 138 3.70 -5.91 8.05
CA MET A 138 2.99 -6.04 9.32
C MET A 138 1.65 -5.32 9.20
N TYR A 139 0.56 -6.08 9.23
CA TYR A 139 -0.81 -5.55 9.22
C TYR A 139 -1.44 -5.74 10.60
N SER A 140 -1.80 -4.65 11.24
CA SER A 140 -2.36 -4.63 12.59
C SER A 140 -3.81 -4.16 12.57
N SER A 141 -4.69 -4.90 13.23
CA SER A 141 -6.11 -4.55 13.39
C SER A 141 -6.69 -5.21 14.65
N LYS A 142 -7.83 -4.72 15.12
CA LYS A 142 -8.60 -5.35 16.19
C LYS A 142 -9.35 -6.62 15.73
N PHE A 143 -9.49 -6.82 14.42
CA PHE A 143 -10.25 -7.95 13.83
C PHE A 143 -11.65 -8.11 14.45
N GLU A 144 -12.37 -6.99 14.62
CA GLU A 144 -13.69 -6.95 15.29
C GLU A 144 -14.72 -7.88 14.62
N GLU A 145 -14.59 -8.08 13.31
CA GLU A 145 -15.38 -9.03 12.52
C GLU A 145 -15.30 -10.48 13.04
N PHE A 146 -14.15 -10.87 13.62
CA PHE A 146 -13.98 -12.18 14.27
C PHE A 146 -14.36 -12.14 15.76
N ALA A 147 -14.10 -11.02 16.45
CA ALA A 147 -14.29 -10.85 17.89
C ALA A 147 -15.77 -10.65 18.30
N LYS A 148 -16.66 -11.60 17.97
CA LYS A 148 -18.11 -11.51 18.24
C LYS A 148 -18.50 -11.37 19.72
N ASN A 149 -17.61 -11.63 20.68
CA ASN A 149 -17.93 -11.63 22.13
C ASN A 149 -16.90 -10.83 22.98
N GLY A 150 -16.80 -9.52 22.73
CA GLY A 150 -16.73 -8.45 23.76
C GLY A 150 -15.56 -8.35 24.75
N ARG A 151 -14.66 -9.33 24.93
CA ARG A 151 -13.64 -9.26 26.00
C ARG A 151 -12.28 -8.68 25.61
N ASN A 152 -11.94 -8.59 24.31
CA ASN A 152 -10.61 -8.12 23.85
C ASN A 152 -10.65 -7.21 22.60
N ASN A 153 -11.79 -6.57 22.32
CA ASN A 153 -12.02 -5.73 21.14
C ASN A 153 -11.23 -4.41 21.10
N LYS A 154 -10.35 -4.15 22.08
CA LYS A 154 -9.53 -2.92 22.12
C LYS A 154 -8.06 -3.14 21.75
N THR A 155 -7.61 -4.39 21.68
CA THR A 155 -6.20 -4.71 21.42
C THR A 155 -5.95 -4.90 19.94
N LEU A 156 -4.86 -4.32 19.43
CA LEU A 156 -4.41 -4.60 18.08
C LEU A 156 -3.71 -5.96 18.04
N HIS A 157 -4.02 -6.73 17.01
CA HIS A 157 -3.33 -7.97 16.70
C HIS A 157 -2.68 -7.82 15.33
N SER A 158 -1.50 -8.40 15.17
CA SER A 158 -0.69 -8.20 13.98
C SER A 158 -0.57 -9.49 13.18
N LEU A 159 -0.70 -9.37 11.86
CA LEU A 159 -0.33 -10.37 10.88
C LEU A 159 1.00 -9.96 10.26
N ILE A 160 1.95 -10.89 10.21
CA ILE A 160 3.28 -10.65 9.69
C ILE A 160 3.54 -11.63 8.56
N GLY A 161 4.06 -11.13 7.45
CA GLY A 161 4.27 -11.96 6.29
C GLY A 161 5.09 -11.29 5.22
N LYS A 162 4.92 -11.79 3.99
CA LYS A 162 5.66 -11.30 2.83
C LYS A 162 4.78 -11.17 1.60
N CYS A 163 5.01 -10.10 0.86
CA CYS A 163 4.40 -9.74 -0.41
C CYS A 163 5.46 -9.82 -1.52
N LYS A 164 5.09 -10.36 -2.68
CA LYS A 164 5.94 -10.49 -3.87
C LYS A 164 5.15 -10.24 -5.15
#